data_AF-A0A5C9E6I6-F1
#
_entry.id   AF-A0A5C9E6I6-F1
#
_cell.length_a   1.000
_cell.length_b   1.000
_cell.length_c   1.000
_cell.angle_alpha   90.00
_cell.angle_beta   90.00
_cell.angle_gamma   90.00
#
_symmetry.space_group_name_H-M   'P 1'
#
loop_
_entity.id
_entity.type
_entity.pdbx_description
1 polymer ?
#
loop_
_entity_poly.entity_id
_entity_poly.type
_entity_poly.pdbx_seq_one_letter_code
_entity_poly.pdbx_strand_id
1 'polypeptide(L)'
;MTDIENEDSISIRLRLSNDILEKIDLIAGERGRQRFIEDAVKWRLLWKLDEDVPPIITQMLEDIIALQERVTFLEQERASSMYLGGFNDVTNDEICRDDLDRKIIAHLLQYEGATTPELAQWLLGSETKRRTILDRLNRLNSRFQEVFGKEVLHFEQGIFRGKRGAWWIKEPKLITD
;
A
#
# COMPACT_ATOMS: atom_id res chain seq x y z
N MET A 1 1.61 3.07 -33.49
CA MET A 1 2.62 2.36 -32.69
C MET A 1 2.77 3.16 -31.41
N THR A 2 2.39 2.52 -30.30
CA THR A 2 2.57 2.89 -28.90
C THR A 2 1.99 4.24 -28.44
N ASP A 3 0.72 4.18 -28.07
CA ASP A 3 0.24 4.77 -26.82
C ASP A 3 1.13 4.27 -25.67
N ILE A 4 1.72 5.20 -24.93
CA ILE A 4 2.27 4.94 -23.60
C ILE A 4 1.50 5.87 -22.68
N GLU A 5 0.66 5.25 -21.86
CA GLU A 5 -0.06 5.87 -20.77
C GLU A 5 0.93 6.59 -19.85
N ASN A 6 0.87 7.93 -19.84
CA ASN A 6 1.38 8.74 -18.73
C ASN A 6 0.18 8.99 -17.80
N GLU A 7 -0.07 8.06 -16.88
CA GLU A 7 -1.26 8.06 -16.00
C GLU A 7 -1.40 9.30 -15.10
N ASP A 8 -0.39 10.19 -14.99
CA ASP A 8 -0.47 11.41 -14.17
C ASP A 8 -0.02 12.70 -14.91
N SER A 9 -0.26 12.81 -16.23
CA SER A 9 0.07 14.05 -16.96
C SER A 9 -1.15 14.98 -17.13
N ILE A 10 -1.08 16.20 -16.57
CA ILE A 10 -2.13 17.22 -16.72
C ILE A 10 -1.75 18.17 -17.87
N SER A 11 -2.59 18.25 -18.89
CA SER A 11 -2.44 19.21 -19.99
C SER A 11 -2.83 20.62 -19.54
N ILE A 12 -1.86 21.54 -19.51
CA ILE A 12 -2.09 22.96 -19.23
C ILE A 12 -2.09 23.74 -20.55
N ARG A 13 -3.19 24.44 -20.86
CA ARG A 13 -3.27 25.34 -22.02
C ARG A 13 -3.08 26.79 -21.56
N LEU A 14 -2.00 27.42 -22.00
CA LEU A 14 -1.70 28.82 -21.70
C LEU A 14 -1.83 29.69 -22.95
N ARG A 15 -2.32 30.92 -22.79
CA ARG A 15 -2.27 31.96 -23.83
C ARG A 15 -1.17 32.95 -23.47
N LEU A 16 -0.17 33.08 -24.32
CA LEU A 16 0.93 34.03 -24.19
C LEU A 16 0.79 35.11 -25.27
N SER A 17 1.25 36.32 -24.97
CA SER A 17 1.36 37.38 -25.97
C SER A 17 2.47 37.06 -26.98
N ASN A 18 2.32 37.58 -28.20
CA ASN A 18 3.27 37.34 -29.29
C ASN A 18 4.69 37.81 -28.93
N ASP A 19 4.81 38.93 -28.23
CA ASP A 19 6.07 39.51 -27.78
C ASP A 19 6.88 38.57 -26.86
N ILE A 20 6.21 37.66 -26.14
CA ILE A 20 6.87 36.66 -25.28
C ILE A 20 7.36 35.50 -26.13
N LEU A 21 6.58 35.06 -27.12
CA LEU A 21 6.99 33.99 -28.04
C LEU A 21 8.22 34.39 -28.85
N GLU A 22 8.27 35.62 -29.36
CA GLU A 22 9.42 36.13 -30.12
C GLU A 22 10.70 36.16 -29.27
N LYS A 23 10.59 36.51 -27.98
CA LYS A 23 11.73 36.47 -27.06
C LYS A 23 12.19 35.05 -26.75
N ILE A 24 11.24 34.11 -26.63
CA ILE A 24 11.55 32.69 -26.43
C ILE A 24 12.26 32.15 -27.68
N ASP A 25 11.85 32.55 -28.88
CA ASP A 25 12.49 32.14 -30.12
C ASP A 25 13.90 32.64 -30.27
N LEU A 26 14.17 33.87 -29.81
CA LEU A 26 15.51 34.43 -29.78
C LEU A 26 16.47 33.59 -28.91
N ILE A 27 15.96 32.97 -27.84
CA ILE A 27 16.76 32.26 -26.84
C ILE A 27 16.85 30.75 -27.13
N ALA A 28 15.72 30.13 -27.50
CA ALA A 28 15.58 28.67 -27.62
C ALA A 28 15.48 28.18 -29.08
N GLY A 29 15.29 29.09 -30.04
CA GLY A 29 14.98 28.77 -31.44
C GLY A 29 13.57 28.22 -31.62
N GLU A 30 13.05 28.30 -32.86
CA GLU A 30 11.65 27.94 -33.19
C GLU A 30 11.27 26.49 -32.80
N ARG A 31 12.26 25.58 -32.79
CA ARG A 31 12.07 24.16 -32.43
C ARG A 31 12.22 23.87 -30.93
N GLY A 32 12.66 24.85 -30.14
CA GLY A 32 12.93 24.71 -28.70
C GLY A 32 11.83 25.27 -27.78
N ARG A 33 10.80 25.92 -28.34
CA ARG A 33 9.75 26.63 -27.59
C ARG A 33 9.12 25.80 -26.47
N GLN A 34 8.67 24.58 -26.80
CA GLN A 34 7.95 23.72 -25.86
C GLN A 34 8.85 23.30 -24.69
N ARG A 35 10.09 22.91 -24.98
CA ARG A 35 11.08 22.53 -23.97
C ARG A 35 11.44 23.70 -23.07
N PHE A 36 11.63 24.89 -23.64
CA PHE A 36 11.93 26.11 -22.88
C PHE A 36 10.79 26.49 -21.93
N ILE A 37 9.53 26.42 -22.38
CA ILE A 37 8.36 26.71 -21.55
C ILE A 37 8.21 25.64 -20.46
N GLU A 38 8.40 24.36 -20.78
CA GLU A 38 8.35 23.28 -19.81
C GLU A 38 9.42 23.43 -18.71
N ASP A 39 10.66 23.71 -19.09
CA ASP A 39 11.77 23.90 -18.16
C ASP A 39 11.56 25.17 -17.30
N ALA A 40 11.06 26.27 -17.88
CA ALA A 40 10.77 27.49 -17.15
C ALA A 40 9.60 27.33 -16.15
N VAL A 41 8.55 26.59 -16.53
CA VAL A 41 7.41 26.28 -15.64
C VAL A 41 7.85 25.34 -14.52
N LYS A 42 8.59 24.27 -14.83
CA LYS A 42 9.17 23.37 -13.82
C LYS A 42 10.05 24.15 -12.86
N TRP A 43 10.99 24.93 -13.36
CA TRP A 43 11.88 25.76 -12.54
C TRP A 43 11.11 26.72 -11.63
N ARG A 44 10.13 27.44 -12.18
CA ARG A 44 9.35 28.43 -11.42
C ARG A 44 8.45 27.78 -10.37
N LEU A 45 7.86 26.62 -10.67
CA LEU A 45 7.02 25.88 -9.74
C LEU A 45 7.85 25.22 -8.64
N LEU A 46 8.93 24.52 -8.99
CA LEU A 46 9.86 23.92 -8.01
C LEU A 46 10.43 25.00 -7.08
N TRP A 47 10.91 26.11 -7.63
CA TRP A 47 11.45 27.21 -6.84
C TRP A 47 10.41 27.83 -5.89
N LYS A 48 9.17 28.05 -6.36
CA LYS A 48 8.09 28.56 -5.50
C LYS A 48 7.64 27.54 -4.45
N LEU A 49 7.69 26.25 -4.77
CA LEU A 49 7.35 25.21 -3.81
C LEU A 49 8.39 25.14 -2.69
N ASP A 50 9.68 25.27 -3.04
CA ASP A 50 10.78 25.24 -2.07
C ASP A 50 10.86 26.52 -1.22
N GLU A 51 10.41 27.66 -1.73
CA GLU A 51 10.45 28.96 -1.04
C GLU A 51 9.35 29.12 0.04
N ASP A 52 8.25 28.35 -0.06
CA ASP A 52 7.05 28.45 0.79
C ASP A 52 6.80 27.21 1.68
N VAL A 53 7.79 26.34 1.95
CA VAL A 53 7.68 25.32 3.01
C VAL A 53 8.30 25.88 4.29
N PRO A 54 7.50 26.36 5.27
CA PRO A 54 8.01 26.76 6.56
C PRO A 54 8.88 25.65 7.16
N PRO A 55 10.01 25.98 7.83
CA PRO A 55 10.86 25.00 8.49
C PRO A 55 10.09 24.06 9.43
N ILE A 56 9.00 24.56 10.02
CA ILE A 56 8.08 23.79 10.86
C ILE A 56 7.42 22.64 10.07
N ILE A 57 7.02 22.87 8.82
CA ILE A 57 6.39 21.82 8.00
C ILE A 57 7.42 20.74 7.66
N THR A 58 8.67 21.12 7.33
CA THR A 58 9.75 20.16 7.10
C THR A 58 10.02 19.31 8.33
N GLN A 59 10.13 19.94 9.51
CA GLN A 59 10.31 19.25 10.78
C GLN A 59 9.13 18.31 11.08
N MET A 60 7.90 18.76 10.84
CA MET A 60 6.70 17.92 11.00
C MET A 60 6.70 16.73 10.04
N LEU A 61 7.16 16.90 8.80
CA LEU A 61 7.29 15.79 7.85
C LEU A 61 8.33 14.77 8.31
N GLU A 62 9.49 15.23 8.79
CA GLU A 62 10.52 14.37 9.38
C GLU A 62 9.99 13.62 10.61
N ASP A 63 9.28 14.31 11.50
CA ASP A 63 8.65 13.70 12.68
C ASP A 63 7.60 12.66 12.29
N ILE A 64 6.78 12.94 11.27
CA ILE A 64 5.78 12.00 10.74
C ILE A 64 6.47 10.75 10.18
N ILE A 65 7.55 10.91 9.42
CA ILE A 65 8.31 9.78 8.87
C ILE A 65 8.91 8.94 10.01
N ALA A 66 9.55 9.58 10.99
CA ALA A 66 10.11 8.89 12.15
C ALA A 66 9.04 8.16 12.97
N LEU A 67 7.85 8.75 13.13
CA LEU A 67 6.71 8.10 13.78
C LEU A 67 6.21 6.90 12.97
N GLN A 68 6.10 7.02 11.65
CA GLN A 68 5.71 5.92 10.77
C GLN A 68 6.70 4.75 10.91
N GLU A 69 8.01 5.02 10.87
CA GLU A 69 9.03 3.98 11.04
C GLU A 69 8.92 3.27 12.40
N ARG A 70 8.74 4.02 13.49
CA ARG A 70 8.58 3.45 14.84
C ARG A 70 7.30 2.62 14.97
N VAL A 71 6.20 3.07 14.39
CA VAL A 71 4.95 2.30 14.36
C VAL A 71 5.15 1.02 13.57
N THR A 72 5.79 1.09 12.40
CA THR A 72 6.08 -0.09 11.57
C THR A 72 6.95 -1.09 12.32
N PHE A 73 7.96 -0.62 13.07
CA PHE A 73 8.81 -1.45 13.91
C PHE A 73 8.02 -2.14 15.03
N LEU A 74 7.19 -1.40 15.77
CA LEU A 74 6.34 -1.96 16.83
C LEU A 74 5.31 -2.95 16.28
N GLU A 75 4.77 -2.69 15.11
CA GLU A 75 3.86 -3.61 14.42
C GLU A 75 4.57 -4.90 14.02
N GLN A 76 5.82 -4.83 13.56
CA GLN A 76 6.62 -6.02 13.27
C GLN A 76 6.93 -6.82 14.54
N GLU A 77 7.32 -6.16 15.63
CA GLU A 77 7.56 -6.84 16.92
C GLU A 77 6.29 -7.52 17.46
N ARG A 78 5.13 -6.86 17.35
CA ARG A 78 3.85 -7.45 17.76
C ARG A 78 3.48 -8.66 16.89
N ALA A 79 3.70 -8.58 15.59
CA ALA A 79 3.53 -9.70 14.68
C ALA A 79 4.42 -10.86 15.13
N SER A 80 5.73 -10.61 15.31
CA SER A 80 6.73 -11.54 15.86
C SER A 80 6.33 -12.19 17.18
N SER A 81 5.72 -11.42 18.09
CA SER A 81 5.22 -11.96 19.37
C SER A 81 4.00 -12.88 19.19
N MET A 82 3.07 -12.54 18.29
CA MET A 82 1.94 -13.44 17.96
C MET A 82 2.42 -14.74 17.33
N TYR A 83 3.46 -14.70 16.49
CA TYR A 83 4.09 -15.87 15.88
C TYR A 83 4.69 -16.86 16.88
N LEU A 84 5.16 -16.39 18.03
CA LEU A 84 5.96 -17.18 18.96
C LEU A 84 5.16 -17.76 20.14
N GLY A 85 3.92 -17.33 20.37
CA GLY A 85 3.11 -17.86 21.48
C GLY A 85 1.68 -17.36 21.60
N GLY A 86 1.11 -16.76 20.54
CA GLY A 86 -0.27 -16.25 20.57
C GLY A 86 -1.35 -17.24 20.12
N PHE A 87 -0.97 -18.31 19.43
CA PHE A 87 -1.91 -19.32 18.91
C PHE A 87 -2.09 -20.46 19.90
N ASN A 88 -3.31 -21.00 19.97
CA ASN A 88 -3.55 -22.25 20.67
C ASN A 88 -2.89 -23.44 19.95
N ASP A 89 -2.68 -24.53 20.67
CA ASP A 89 -1.99 -25.72 20.16
C ASP A 89 -2.67 -26.27 18.89
N VAL A 90 -3.99 -26.28 18.85
CA VAL A 90 -4.78 -26.76 17.71
C VAL A 90 -4.52 -25.92 16.45
N THR A 91 -4.44 -24.59 16.57
CA THR A 91 -4.18 -23.73 15.42
C THR A 91 -2.76 -23.88 14.91
N ASN A 92 -1.79 -24.07 15.81
CA ASN A 92 -0.40 -24.21 15.41
C ASN A 92 -0.10 -25.58 14.79
N ASP A 93 -0.65 -26.66 15.37
CA ASP A 93 -0.31 -28.03 14.99
C ASP A 93 -1.25 -28.62 13.93
N GLU A 94 -2.54 -28.31 13.97
CA GLU A 94 -3.54 -28.93 13.08
C GLU A 94 -3.93 -28.02 11.91
N ILE A 95 -3.97 -26.70 12.12
CA ILE A 95 -4.42 -25.76 11.08
C ILE A 95 -3.26 -25.22 10.25
N CYS A 96 -2.20 -24.70 10.88
CA CYS A 96 -1.08 -24.08 10.17
C CYS A 96 -0.07 -25.14 9.73
N ARG A 97 0.17 -25.29 8.43
CA ARG A 97 1.19 -26.26 7.95
C ARG A 97 2.58 -25.66 7.79
N ASP A 98 2.64 -24.37 7.47
CA ASP A 98 3.89 -23.67 7.20
C ASP A 98 3.88 -22.29 7.84
N ASP A 99 5.04 -21.62 7.83
CA ASP A 99 5.16 -20.27 8.38
C ASP A 99 4.30 -19.26 7.64
N LEU A 100 3.95 -19.51 6.37
CA LEU A 100 3.10 -18.60 5.61
C LEU A 100 1.66 -18.65 6.13
N ASP A 101 1.14 -19.84 6.42
CA ASP A 101 -0.18 -20.04 7.02
C ASP A 101 -0.28 -19.31 8.37
N ARG A 102 0.74 -19.48 9.24
CA ARG A 102 0.86 -18.72 10.50
C ARG A 102 0.85 -17.21 10.23
N LYS A 103 1.57 -16.76 9.20
CA LYS A 103 1.70 -15.34 8.86
C LYS A 103 0.45 -14.68 8.34
N ILE A 104 -0.34 -15.43 7.59
CA ILE A 104 -1.65 -14.97 7.16
C ILE A 104 -2.56 -14.76 8.37
N ILE A 105 -2.64 -15.73 9.29
CA ILE A 105 -3.53 -15.64 10.45
C ILE A 105 -3.10 -14.52 11.41
N ALA A 106 -1.81 -14.43 11.74
CA ALA A 106 -1.29 -13.38 12.62
C ALA A 106 -1.59 -11.98 12.05
N HIS A 107 -1.38 -11.78 10.74
CA HIS A 107 -1.67 -10.51 10.09
C HIS A 107 -3.16 -10.17 10.17
N LEU A 108 -4.05 -11.13 9.90
CA LEU A 108 -5.50 -10.93 9.99
C LEU A 108 -5.98 -10.62 11.43
N LEU A 109 -5.35 -11.21 12.46
CA LEU A 109 -5.65 -10.89 13.86
C LEU A 109 -5.15 -9.49 14.25
N GLN A 110 -3.93 -9.13 13.83
CA GLN A 110 -3.30 -7.88 14.24
C GLN A 110 -3.97 -6.65 13.61
N TYR A 111 -4.24 -6.71 12.31
CA TYR A 111 -4.81 -5.59 11.55
C TYR A 111 -6.33 -5.68 11.42
N GLU A 112 -6.93 -6.64 12.13
CA GLU A 112 -8.34 -6.99 12.07
C GLU A 112 -8.83 -7.16 10.63
N GLY A 113 -8.03 -7.70 9.71
CA GLY A 113 -8.43 -7.95 8.33
C GLY A 113 -7.54 -7.28 7.29
N ALA A 114 -7.49 -7.88 6.10
CA ALA A 114 -6.60 -7.44 5.02
C ALA A 114 -7.12 -7.85 3.64
N THR A 115 -6.79 -7.07 2.62
CA THR A 115 -7.12 -7.43 1.24
C THR A 115 -6.14 -8.49 0.71
N THR A 116 -6.55 -9.27 -0.29
CA THR A 116 -5.65 -10.27 -0.91
C THR A 116 -4.37 -9.64 -1.50
N PRO A 117 -4.41 -8.46 -2.16
CA PRO A 117 -3.21 -7.76 -2.60
C PRO A 117 -2.30 -7.29 -1.45
N GLU A 118 -2.88 -6.74 -0.38
CA GLU A 118 -2.16 -6.28 0.82
C GLU A 118 -1.40 -7.45 1.48
N LEU A 119 -2.06 -8.59 1.66
CA LEU A 119 -1.41 -9.82 2.15
C LEU A 119 -0.30 -10.31 1.23
N ALA A 120 -0.50 -10.26 -0.09
CA ALA A 120 0.52 -10.70 -1.05
C ALA A 120 1.76 -9.79 -1.03
N GLN A 121 1.54 -8.49 -0.89
CA GLN A 121 2.63 -7.52 -0.76
C GLN A 121 3.39 -7.70 0.55
N TRP A 122 2.66 -7.79 1.68
CA TRP A 122 3.27 -7.85 3.00
C TRP A 122 4.00 -9.18 3.25
N LEU A 123 3.42 -10.31 2.82
CA LEU A 123 3.97 -11.64 3.10
C LEU A 123 4.99 -12.11 2.09
N LEU A 124 4.82 -11.74 0.82
CA LEU A 124 5.57 -12.32 -0.30
C LEU A 124 6.34 -11.28 -1.11
N GLY A 125 6.30 -10.01 -0.68
CA GLY A 125 6.97 -8.87 -1.30
C GLY A 125 6.44 -8.52 -2.70
N SER A 126 5.29 -9.06 -3.09
CA SER A 126 4.80 -8.93 -4.46
C SER A 126 3.29 -9.12 -4.55
N GLU A 127 2.59 -8.05 -4.91
CA GLU A 127 1.15 -8.09 -5.21
C GLU A 127 0.76 -9.07 -6.32
N THR A 128 1.68 -9.47 -7.21
CA THR A 128 1.36 -10.44 -8.28
C THR A 128 1.05 -11.83 -7.76
N LYS A 129 1.40 -12.14 -6.50
CA LYS A 129 1.18 -13.44 -5.85
C LYS A 129 -0.16 -13.55 -5.13
N ARG A 130 -1.14 -12.67 -5.45
CA ARG A 130 -2.53 -12.71 -4.93
C ARG A 130 -3.16 -14.10 -4.99
N ARG A 131 -2.97 -14.83 -6.10
CA ARG A 131 -3.54 -16.17 -6.28
C ARG A 131 -3.01 -17.16 -5.24
N THR A 132 -1.72 -17.10 -4.95
CA THR A 132 -1.11 -17.95 -3.91
C THR A 132 -1.72 -17.66 -2.55
N ILE A 133 -1.91 -16.39 -2.18
CA ILE A 133 -2.57 -16.03 -0.92
C ILE A 133 -4.02 -16.51 -0.89
N LEU A 134 -4.77 -16.32 -1.98
CA LEU A 134 -6.16 -16.78 -2.06
C LEU A 134 -6.26 -18.30 -1.89
N ASP A 135 -5.40 -19.06 -2.57
CA ASP A 135 -5.35 -20.51 -2.45
C ASP A 135 -5.01 -20.96 -1.01
N ARG A 136 -4.15 -20.20 -0.32
CA ARG A 136 -3.80 -20.46 1.09
C ARG A 136 -4.96 -20.16 2.03
N LEU A 137 -5.63 -19.02 1.87
CA LEU A 137 -6.82 -18.65 2.65
C LEU A 137 -7.93 -19.70 2.52
N ASN A 138 -8.20 -20.17 1.30
CA ASN A 138 -9.18 -21.22 1.06
C ASN A 138 -8.80 -22.54 1.75
N ARG A 139 -7.52 -22.95 1.66
CA ARG A 139 -7.04 -24.16 2.35
C ARG A 139 -7.09 -24.06 3.86
N LEU A 140 -6.76 -22.89 4.41
CA LEU A 140 -6.90 -22.60 5.84
C LEU A 140 -8.37 -22.78 6.26
N ASN A 141 -9.30 -22.20 5.52
CA ASN A 141 -10.74 -22.39 5.77
C ASN A 141 -11.18 -23.84 5.70
N SER A 142 -10.70 -24.62 4.73
CA SER A 142 -11.01 -26.05 4.67
C SER A 142 -10.54 -26.79 5.93
N ARG A 143 -9.35 -26.47 6.45
CA ARG A 143 -8.84 -27.07 7.70
C ARG A 143 -9.63 -26.61 8.92
N PHE A 144 -10.00 -25.33 8.99
CA PHE A 144 -10.91 -24.83 10.04
C PHE A 144 -12.25 -25.57 10.00
N GLN A 145 -12.79 -25.81 8.80
CA GLN A 145 -14.02 -26.57 8.62
C GLN A 145 -13.87 -28.04 9.04
N GLU A 146 -12.71 -28.67 8.78
CA GLU A 146 -12.41 -30.05 9.18
C GLU A 146 -12.27 -30.20 10.70
N VAL A 147 -11.56 -29.27 11.36
CA VAL A 147 -11.25 -29.36 12.80
C VAL A 147 -12.39 -28.83 13.67
N PHE A 148 -12.96 -27.67 13.32
CA PHE A 148 -13.97 -26.96 14.14
C PHE A 148 -15.40 -27.05 13.57
N GLY A 149 -15.59 -27.63 12.38
CA GLY A 149 -16.90 -27.75 11.74
C GLY A 149 -17.44 -26.45 11.14
N LYS A 150 -16.62 -25.39 11.06
CA LYS A 150 -17.03 -24.08 10.51
C LYS A 150 -15.87 -23.31 9.88
N GLU A 151 -16.18 -22.49 8.89
CA GLU A 151 -15.23 -21.54 8.29
C GLU A 151 -14.99 -20.35 9.21
N VAL A 152 -13.71 -20.01 9.42
CA VAL A 152 -13.30 -18.93 10.33
C VAL A 152 -12.90 -17.66 9.57
N LEU A 153 -12.32 -17.80 8.39
CA LEU A 153 -11.94 -16.70 7.51
C LEU A 153 -13.12 -16.40 6.57
N HIS A 154 -13.47 -15.13 6.40
CA HIS A 154 -14.51 -14.74 5.43
C HIS A 154 -14.07 -13.56 4.61
N PHE A 155 -14.48 -13.57 3.34
CA PHE A 155 -14.28 -12.47 2.43
C PHE A 155 -15.54 -11.61 2.37
N GLU A 156 -15.40 -10.33 2.69
CA GLU A 156 -16.49 -9.36 2.64
C GLU A 156 -16.28 -8.46 1.42
N GLN A 157 -17.17 -8.57 0.42
CA GLN A 157 -17.11 -7.79 -0.83
C GLN A 157 -17.49 -6.32 -0.65
N GLY A 158 -18.20 -5.98 0.43
CA GLY A 158 -18.60 -4.61 0.77
C GLY A 158 -17.50 -3.76 1.41
N ILE A 159 -17.88 -2.55 1.82
CA ILE A 159 -17.06 -1.73 2.73
C ILE A 159 -17.36 -2.20 4.15
N PHE A 160 -16.40 -2.87 4.76
CA PHE A 160 -16.48 -3.32 6.15
C PHE A 160 -15.30 -2.75 6.91
N ARG A 161 -15.58 -2.07 8.04
CA ARG A 161 -14.59 -1.34 8.85
C ARG A 161 -13.61 -0.48 8.04
N GLY A 162 -14.09 0.17 6.97
CA GLY A 162 -13.30 1.07 6.12
C GLY A 162 -12.46 0.39 5.03
N LYS A 163 -12.37 -0.94 4.98
CA LYS A 163 -11.72 -1.69 3.89
C LYS A 163 -12.77 -2.25 2.92
N ARG A 164 -12.52 -2.15 1.62
CA ARG A 164 -13.40 -2.70 0.56
C ARG A 164 -12.80 -4.01 0.05
N GLY A 165 -13.56 -5.11 0.09
CA GLY A 165 -13.09 -6.39 -0.46
C GLY A 165 -11.93 -6.99 0.33
N ALA A 166 -12.15 -7.30 1.61
CA ALA A 166 -11.11 -7.79 2.53
C ALA A 166 -11.49 -9.12 3.18
N TRP A 167 -10.46 -9.82 3.67
CA TRP A 167 -10.58 -11.03 4.47
C TRP A 167 -10.56 -10.68 5.95
N TRP A 168 -11.36 -11.40 6.72
CA TRP A 168 -11.57 -11.15 8.14
C TRP A 168 -11.75 -12.47 8.90
N ILE A 169 -11.38 -12.48 10.17
CA ILE A 169 -11.62 -13.60 11.09
C ILE A 169 -12.95 -13.36 11.81
N LYS A 170 -13.92 -14.28 11.69
CA LYS A 170 -15.23 -14.16 12.38
C LYS A 170 -15.13 -14.38 13.88
N GLU A 171 -14.36 -15.38 14.29
CA GLU A 171 -14.28 -15.85 15.68
C GLU A 171 -12.80 -15.97 16.10
N PRO A 172 -12.15 -14.85 16.45
CA PRO A 172 -10.73 -14.86 16.82
C PRO A 172 -10.44 -15.73 18.07
N LYS A 173 -11.43 -15.92 18.95
CA LYS A 173 -11.34 -16.80 20.13
C LYS A 173 -11.10 -18.27 19.83
N LEU A 174 -11.28 -18.71 18.58
CA LEU A 174 -10.97 -20.10 18.19
C LEU A 174 -9.48 -20.28 17.89
N ILE A 175 -8.77 -19.18 17.65
CA ILE A 175 -7.38 -19.13 17.20
C ILE A 175 -6.44 -18.84 18.37
N THR A 176 -6.89 -18.02 19.32
CA THR A 176 -6.14 -17.57 20.49
C THR A 176 -6.92 -17.93 21.75
N ASP A 177 -6.23 -18.45 22.78
CA ASP A 177 -6.82 -18.75 24.10
C ASP A 177 -7.12 -17.48 24.93
#